data_AF-A0A2A5P1C0-F1
#
_entry.id   AF-A0A2A5P1C0-F1
#
_cell.length_a   1.000
_cell.length_b   1.000
_cell.length_c   1.000
_cell.angle_alpha   90.00
_cell.angle_beta   90.00
_cell.angle_gamma   90.00
#
_symmetry.space_group_name_H-M   'P 1'
#
loop_
_entity.id
_entity.type
_entity.pdbx_description
1 polymer ?
#
loop_
_entity_poly.entity_id
_entity_poly.type
_entity_poly.pdbx_seq_one_letter_code
_entity_poly.pdbx_strand_id
1 'polypeptide(L)'
;MLLKGPEGRVRASLSLGKDFVELERRGSLLTLPDGREIDLEAVAGEMREGYVYALEGDALRAVAFYRGELYYRLLPVGPYEAPTLEISGIRMHRTEGITPWRDAELKVRALGRLRGREVLDICTGLGYTAIHALLRGAAGVLTIEKDPNVLEIASYNPWSHDLASERIEVVLADAAEYVSELDSSSFDAIIHDPPRLARAGELYSTEFYRELYRVLRRGGRLFHYTGKPGYKVRGIHLMGSIAGRLKAVGFKVQVREDLLGVLAQKL
;
A
#
# COMPACT_ATOMS: atom_id res chain seq x y z
N MET A 1 -12.99 -17.79 4.14
CA MET A 1 -14.21 -17.91 3.31
C MET A 1 -15.23 -18.71 4.11
N LEU A 2 -16.40 -18.17 4.45
CA LEU A 2 -17.47 -18.90 5.15
C LEU A 2 -18.47 -19.41 4.11
N LEU A 3 -18.32 -20.66 3.64
CA LEU A 3 -19.25 -21.29 2.69
C LEU A 3 -20.22 -22.24 3.40
N LYS A 4 -21.19 -21.69 4.13
CA LYS A 4 -22.44 -22.41 4.45
C LYS A 4 -23.51 -21.90 3.48
N GLY A 5 -23.80 -22.66 2.43
CA GLY A 5 -24.78 -22.33 1.40
C GLY A 5 -25.26 -23.60 0.69
N PRO A 6 -26.45 -23.58 0.08
CA PRO A 6 -27.06 -24.74 -0.58
C PRO A 6 -26.21 -25.26 -1.76
N GLU A 7 -26.42 -26.52 -2.14
CA GLU A 7 -25.83 -27.10 -3.36
C GLU A 7 -26.21 -26.28 -4.61
N GLY A 8 -25.33 -26.29 -5.61
CA GLY A 8 -25.52 -25.56 -6.86
C GLY A 8 -24.64 -24.31 -6.97
N ARG A 9 -25.17 -23.26 -7.61
CA ARG A 9 -24.40 -22.03 -7.87
C ARG A 9 -24.27 -21.17 -6.62
N VAL A 10 -23.03 -20.86 -6.24
CA VAL A 10 -22.70 -20.03 -5.08
C VAL A 10 -21.90 -18.82 -5.56
N ARG A 11 -22.31 -17.62 -5.11
CA ARG A 11 -21.53 -16.40 -5.35
C ARG A 11 -20.50 -16.23 -4.23
N ALA A 12 -19.22 -16.17 -4.58
CA ALA A 12 -18.13 -16.01 -3.63
C ALA A 12 -17.06 -15.04 -4.17
N SER A 13 -16.13 -14.64 -3.31
CA SER A 13 -14.96 -13.86 -3.72
C SER A 13 -13.70 -14.68 -3.47
N LEU A 14 -12.89 -14.81 -4.51
CA LEU A 14 -11.52 -15.36 -4.46
C LEU A 14 -10.47 -14.25 -4.35
N SER A 15 -10.90 -12.99 -4.31
CA SER A 15 -10.07 -11.79 -4.39
C SER A 15 -10.20 -10.87 -3.17
N LEU A 16 -10.54 -11.45 -2.02
CA LEU A 16 -10.74 -10.72 -0.76
C LEU A 16 -11.80 -9.60 -0.89
N GLY A 17 -12.83 -9.82 -1.68
CA GLY A 17 -13.94 -8.89 -1.90
C GLY A 17 -13.73 -7.84 -2.98
N LYS A 18 -12.59 -7.84 -3.69
CA LYS A 18 -12.37 -6.92 -4.83
C LYS A 18 -13.39 -7.19 -5.94
N ASP A 19 -13.68 -8.46 -6.19
CA ASP A 19 -14.66 -8.93 -7.16
C ASP A 19 -15.34 -10.22 -6.65
N PHE A 20 -16.43 -10.58 -7.31
CA PHE A 20 -17.24 -11.76 -6.97
C PHE A 20 -17.50 -12.56 -8.23
N VAL A 21 -17.39 -13.88 -8.10
CA VAL A 21 -17.59 -14.86 -9.16
C VAL A 21 -18.69 -15.84 -8.76
N GLU A 22 -19.36 -16.41 -9.76
CA GLU A 22 -20.22 -17.58 -9.56
C GLU A 22 -19.36 -18.84 -9.60
N LEU A 23 -19.51 -19.69 -8.58
CA LEU A 23 -18.83 -20.97 -8.44
C LEU A 23 -19.87 -22.08 -8.39
N GLU A 24 -19.53 -23.27 -8.86
CA GLU A 24 -20.38 -24.45 -8.71
C GLU A 24 -19.95 -25.23 -7.46
N ARG A 25 -20.90 -25.59 -6.60
CA ARG A 25 -20.66 -26.39 -5.42
C ARG A 25 -21.41 -27.72 -5.50
N ARG A 26 -20.69 -28.82 -5.32
CA ARG A 26 -21.22 -30.19 -5.20
C ARG A 26 -20.68 -30.83 -3.93
N GLY A 27 -21.49 -30.92 -2.87
CA GLY A 27 -21.02 -31.36 -1.56
C GLY A 27 -19.89 -30.47 -0.99
N SER A 28 -18.71 -31.04 -0.76
CA SER A 28 -17.50 -30.34 -0.32
C SER A 28 -16.68 -29.76 -1.49
N LEU A 29 -16.91 -30.19 -2.73
CA LEU A 29 -16.17 -29.72 -3.89
C LEU A 29 -16.71 -28.38 -4.40
N LEU A 30 -15.78 -27.46 -4.68
CA LEU A 30 -16.02 -26.14 -5.25
C LEU A 30 -15.26 -26.03 -6.58
N THR A 31 -15.99 -25.86 -7.68
CA THR A 31 -15.40 -25.67 -9.01
C THR A 31 -15.12 -24.18 -9.24
N LEU A 32 -13.86 -23.85 -9.50
CA LEU A 32 -13.36 -22.51 -9.80
C LEU A 32 -13.68 -22.10 -11.24
N PRO A 33 -13.59 -20.79 -11.58
CA PRO A 33 -13.87 -20.32 -12.94
C PRO A 33 -12.94 -20.89 -14.03
N ASP A 34 -11.76 -21.39 -13.64
CA ASP A 34 -10.80 -22.03 -14.53
C ASP A 34 -10.99 -23.56 -14.64
N GLY A 35 -12.04 -24.11 -14.03
CA GLY A 35 -12.38 -25.53 -14.05
C GLY A 35 -11.67 -26.38 -13.00
N ARG A 36 -10.75 -25.81 -12.21
CA ARG A 36 -10.15 -26.54 -11.07
C ARG A 36 -11.19 -26.79 -9.98
N GLU A 37 -11.05 -27.89 -9.26
CA GLU A 37 -11.92 -28.24 -8.14
C GLU A 37 -11.14 -28.17 -6.82
N ILE A 38 -11.72 -27.53 -5.81
CA ILE A 38 -11.19 -27.48 -4.45
C ILE A 38 -12.13 -28.23 -3.52
N ASP A 39 -11.61 -29.22 -2.80
CA ASP A 39 -12.33 -29.83 -1.68
C ASP A 39 -12.23 -28.93 -0.43
N LEU A 40 -13.35 -28.31 -0.07
CA LEU A 40 -13.47 -27.42 1.07
C LEU A 40 -13.18 -28.11 2.41
N GLU A 41 -13.49 -29.40 2.55
CA GLU A 41 -13.21 -30.12 3.80
C GLU A 41 -11.72 -30.43 3.94
N ALA A 42 -11.07 -30.81 2.84
CA ALA A 42 -9.64 -31.05 2.81
C ALA A 42 -8.84 -29.79 3.19
N VAL A 43 -9.25 -28.61 2.69
CA VAL A 43 -8.52 -27.37 2.96
C VAL A 43 -8.93 -26.68 4.26
N ALA A 44 -10.15 -26.90 4.78
CA ALA A 44 -10.63 -26.22 5.98
C ALA A 44 -9.77 -26.51 7.22
N GLY A 45 -9.22 -27.73 7.34
CA GLY A 45 -8.35 -28.12 8.45
C GLY A 45 -7.00 -27.39 8.47
N GLU A 46 -6.54 -26.86 7.34
CA GLU A 46 -5.26 -26.16 7.20
C GLU A 46 -5.39 -24.64 7.38
N MET A 47 -6.62 -24.12 7.31
CA MET A 47 -6.91 -22.71 7.41
C MET A 47 -6.92 -22.22 8.87
N ARG A 48 -6.23 -21.10 9.11
CA ARG A 48 -6.11 -20.44 10.40
C ARG A 48 -6.71 -19.05 10.31
N GLU A 49 -7.35 -18.63 11.40
CA GLU A 49 -7.89 -17.29 11.50
C GLU A 49 -6.79 -16.22 11.33
N GLY A 50 -7.15 -15.12 10.67
CA GLY A 50 -6.27 -13.98 10.42
C GLY A 50 -5.26 -14.20 9.30
N TYR A 51 -5.25 -15.32 8.58
CA TYR A 51 -4.34 -15.51 7.44
C TYR A 51 -5.09 -15.28 6.12
N VAL A 52 -4.41 -14.64 5.18
CA VAL A 52 -4.78 -14.69 3.77
C VAL A 52 -4.12 -15.92 3.15
N TYR A 53 -4.85 -16.62 2.30
CA TYR A 53 -4.38 -17.81 1.59
C TYR A 53 -4.38 -17.56 0.09
N ALA A 54 -3.32 -18.01 -0.58
CA ALA A 54 -3.22 -18.09 -2.03
C ALA A 54 -3.36 -19.55 -2.47
N LEU A 55 -3.96 -19.76 -3.65
CA LEU A 55 -4.03 -21.08 -4.28
C LEU A 55 -2.84 -21.23 -5.23
N GLU A 56 -1.92 -22.13 -4.90
CA GLU A 56 -0.75 -22.46 -5.71
C GLU A 56 -0.86 -23.90 -6.21
N GLY A 57 -1.12 -24.06 -7.51
CA GLY A 57 -1.51 -25.36 -8.07
C GLY A 57 -2.80 -25.84 -7.40
N ASP A 58 -2.71 -26.95 -6.68
CA ASP A 58 -3.82 -27.59 -5.95
C ASP A 58 -3.75 -27.37 -4.42
N ALA A 59 -2.79 -26.58 -3.94
CA ALA A 59 -2.58 -26.35 -2.50
C ALA A 59 -2.95 -24.93 -2.08
N LEU A 60 -3.61 -24.79 -0.92
CA LEU A 60 -3.78 -23.49 -0.28
C LEU A 60 -2.57 -23.19 0.62
N ARG A 61 -1.87 -22.08 0.35
CA ARG A 61 -0.77 -21.62 1.17
C ARG A 61 -1.11 -20.30 1.84
N ALA A 62 -0.81 -20.22 3.13
CA ALA A 62 -0.86 -18.93 3.82
C ALA A 62 0.17 -17.99 3.17
N VAL A 63 -0.26 -16.77 2.84
CA VAL A 63 0.61 -15.69 2.34
C VAL A 63 1.37 -15.10 3.53
N ALA A 64 2.30 -15.90 4.05
CA ALA A 64 3.15 -15.57 5.16
C ALA A 64 4.44 -16.39 5.13
N PHE A 65 5.58 -15.74 5.30
CA PHE A 65 6.88 -16.40 5.23
C PHE A 65 7.94 -15.66 6.03
N TYR A 66 9.03 -16.37 6.35
CA TYR A 66 10.25 -15.78 6.88
C TYR A 66 11.24 -15.48 5.76
N ARG A 67 11.97 -14.36 5.89
CA ARG A 67 13.16 -14.03 5.10
C ARG A 67 14.21 -13.49 6.07
N GLY A 68 15.22 -14.32 6.32
CA GLY A 68 16.14 -14.09 7.44
C GLY A 68 15.37 -14.04 8.77
N GLU A 69 15.61 -12.97 9.55
CA GLU A 69 14.98 -12.76 10.86
C GLU A 69 13.59 -12.10 10.78
N LEU A 70 13.19 -11.63 9.60
CA LEU A 70 11.93 -10.92 9.40
C LEU A 70 10.82 -11.88 9.00
N TYR A 71 9.65 -11.67 9.60
CA TYR A 71 8.42 -12.42 9.29
C TYR A 71 7.44 -11.52 8.54
N TYR A 72 7.01 -11.94 7.36
CA TYR A 72 6.10 -11.20 6.50
C TYR A 72 4.77 -11.93 6.47
N ARG A 73 3.67 -11.19 6.50
CA ARG A 73 2.33 -11.76 6.38
C ARG A 73 1.34 -10.77 5.82
N LEU A 74 0.48 -11.28 4.93
CA LEU A 74 -0.71 -10.57 4.50
C LEU A 74 -1.86 -10.83 5.49
N LEU A 75 -2.36 -9.77 6.12
CA LEU A 75 -3.32 -9.81 7.20
C LEU A 75 -4.69 -9.27 6.73
N PRO A 76 -5.79 -10.02 6.87
CA PRO A 76 -7.12 -9.51 6.62
C PRO A 76 -7.51 -8.50 7.71
N VAL A 77 -8.14 -7.40 7.30
CA VAL A 77 -8.59 -6.33 8.21
C VAL A 77 -10.10 -6.32 8.41
N GLY A 78 -10.83 -7.09 7.61
CA GLY A 78 -12.28 -7.23 7.63
C GLY A 78 -12.75 -8.13 6.49
N PRO A 79 -14.04 -8.52 6.49
CA PRO A 79 -14.63 -9.20 5.36
C PRO A 79 -14.70 -8.26 4.16
N TYR A 80 -14.25 -8.74 2.99
CA TYR A 80 -14.30 -8.00 1.72
C TYR A 80 -13.53 -6.67 1.69
N GLU A 81 -12.49 -6.56 2.52
CA GLU A 81 -11.64 -5.38 2.61
C GLU A 81 -10.22 -5.68 2.15
N ALA A 82 -9.57 -4.68 1.57
CA ALA A 82 -8.17 -4.78 1.19
C ALA A 82 -7.31 -5.12 2.43
N PRO A 83 -6.46 -6.16 2.35
CA PRO A 83 -5.64 -6.57 3.49
C PRO A 83 -4.55 -5.53 3.81
N THR A 84 -3.89 -5.72 4.95
CA THR A 84 -2.68 -4.98 5.32
C THR A 84 -1.47 -5.91 5.34
N LEU A 85 -0.30 -5.36 5.03
CA LEU A 85 0.98 -6.00 5.27
C LEU A 85 1.37 -5.88 6.75
N GLU A 86 1.86 -6.97 7.33
CA GLU A 86 2.54 -7.00 8.61
C GLU A 86 3.98 -7.50 8.43
N ILE A 87 4.94 -6.81 9.05
CA ILE A 87 6.35 -7.23 9.10
C ILE A 87 6.79 -7.31 10.55
N SER A 88 7.11 -8.52 11.01
CA SER A 88 7.53 -8.85 12.38
C SER A 88 6.61 -8.23 13.44
N GLY A 89 5.28 -8.41 13.27
CA GLY A 89 4.26 -7.91 14.20
C GLY A 89 3.90 -6.43 14.04
N ILE A 90 4.50 -5.72 13.09
CA ILE A 90 4.20 -4.31 12.82
C ILE A 90 3.34 -4.20 11.57
N ARG A 91 2.11 -3.70 11.73
CA ARG A 91 1.22 -3.36 10.61
C ARG A 91 1.75 -2.14 9.87
N MET A 92 1.82 -2.24 8.55
CA MET A 92 2.38 -1.20 7.68
C MET A 92 1.36 -0.16 7.23
N HIS A 93 0.07 -0.48 7.27
CA HIS A 93 -1.01 0.47 6.95
C HIS A 93 -1.78 0.91 8.19
N ARG A 94 -2.46 2.06 8.09
CA ARG A 94 -3.46 2.47 9.07
C ARG A 94 -4.69 1.57 8.96
N THR A 95 -5.00 0.87 10.05
CA THR A 95 -6.19 -0.01 10.14
C THR A 95 -7.14 0.39 11.27
N GLU A 96 -6.85 1.48 11.98
CA GLU A 96 -7.65 1.92 13.13
C GLU A 96 -8.64 3.02 12.69
N GLY A 97 -9.93 2.69 12.75
CA GLY A 97 -11.03 3.57 12.35
C GLY A 97 -11.13 3.82 10.83
N ILE A 98 -10.34 3.11 10.02
CA ILE A 98 -10.31 3.20 8.56
C ILE A 98 -9.67 1.94 7.97
N THR A 99 -9.99 1.62 6.72
CA THR A 99 -9.40 0.51 5.98
C THR A 99 -8.15 0.97 5.20
N PRO A 100 -7.16 0.11 4.95
CA PRO A 100 -5.94 0.48 4.21
C PRO A 100 -6.22 1.14 2.85
N TRP A 101 -7.18 0.58 2.11
CA TRP A 101 -7.61 1.09 0.81
C TRP A 101 -8.17 2.50 0.92
N ARG A 102 -9.11 2.71 1.86
CA ARG A 102 -9.72 4.03 2.06
C ARG A 102 -8.71 5.06 2.57
N ASP A 103 -7.77 4.67 3.44
CA ASP A 103 -6.70 5.56 3.90
C ASP A 103 -5.82 6.03 2.74
N ALA A 104 -5.38 5.10 1.88
CA ALA A 104 -4.63 5.42 0.67
C ALA A 104 -5.40 6.37 -0.27
N GLU A 105 -6.69 6.11 -0.51
CA GLU A 105 -7.55 7.00 -1.31
C GLU A 105 -7.56 8.43 -0.77
N LEU A 106 -7.73 8.59 0.56
CA LEU A 106 -7.80 9.89 1.20
C LEU A 106 -6.47 10.67 1.11
N LYS A 107 -5.34 9.98 1.29
CA LYS A 107 -3.98 10.53 1.11
C LYS A 107 -3.80 11.06 -0.31
N VAL A 108 -4.10 10.25 -1.32
CA VAL A 108 -3.98 10.63 -2.73
C VAL A 108 -4.94 11.77 -3.08
N ARG A 109 -6.17 11.76 -2.54
CA ARG A 109 -7.15 12.83 -2.76
C ARG A 109 -6.64 14.18 -2.23
N ALA A 110 -5.81 14.20 -1.18
CA ALA A 110 -5.24 15.43 -0.63
C ALA A 110 -4.33 16.17 -1.62
N LEU A 111 -3.73 15.47 -2.60
CA LEU A 111 -2.94 16.08 -3.67
C LEU A 111 -3.78 16.91 -4.65
N GLY A 112 -5.10 16.65 -4.74
CA GLY A 112 -6.01 17.35 -5.64
C GLY A 112 -6.23 16.59 -6.97
N ARG A 113 -6.18 17.32 -8.10
CA ARG A 113 -6.44 16.74 -9.43
C ARG A 113 -5.17 16.09 -9.98
N LEU A 114 -5.22 14.79 -10.24
CA LEU A 114 -4.12 14.01 -10.82
C LEU A 114 -4.32 13.66 -12.30
N ARG A 115 -5.46 14.01 -12.91
CA ARG A 115 -5.71 13.70 -14.32
C ARG A 115 -4.63 14.31 -15.23
N GLY A 116 -3.88 13.43 -15.92
CA GLY A 116 -2.80 13.79 -16.83
C GLY A 116 -1.51 14.23 -16.14
N ARG A 117 -1.29 13.84 -14.87
CA ARG A 117 -0.13 14.24 -14.05
C ARG A 117 0.83 13.07 -13.87
N GLU A 118 2.12 13.39 -13.76
CA GLU A 118 3.17 12.44 -13.35
C GLU A 118 3.27 12.40 -11.83
N VAL A 119 3.22 11.20 -11.25
CA VAL A 119 3.22 11.01 -9.79
C VAL A 119 4.41 10.16 -9.37
N LEU A 120 5.12 10.61 -8.32
CA LEU A 120 6.11 9.80 -7.61
C LEU A 120 5.49 9.27 -6.32
N ASP A 121 5.58 7.97 -6.10
CA ASP A 121 5.11 7.29 -4.89
C ASP A 121 6.30 6.62 -4.19
N ILE A 122 6.50 6.91 -2.91
CA ILE A 122 7.67 6.49 -2.16
C ILE A 122 7.24 5.53 -1.07
N CYS A 123 7.88 4.35 -1.04
CA CYS A 123 7.53 3.19 -0.24
C CYS A 123 6.24 2.52 -0.74
N THR A 124 6.32 1.83 -1.89
CA THR A 124 5.19 1.19 -2.57
C THR A 124 4.30 0.38 -1.62
N GLY A 125 4.88 -0.44 -0.73
CA GLY A 125 4.09 -1.30 0.14
C GLY A 125 3.22 -2.27 -0.66
N LEU A 126 1.90 -2.25 -0.42
CA LEU A 126 0.93 -2.99 -1.24
C LEU A 126 0.45 -2.22 -2.48
N GLY A 127 1.02 -1.06 -2.78
CA GLY A 127 0.75 -0.26 -3.97
C GLY A 127 -0.52 0.57 -3.94
N TYR A 128 -1.22 0.63 -2.80
CA TYR A 128 -2.55 1.25 -2.75
C TYR A 128 -2.53 2.73 -3.13
N THR A 129 -1.52 3.49 -2.71
CA THR A 129 -1.37 4.91 -3.08
C THR A 129 -1.05 5.09 -4.56
N ALA A 130 -0.13 4.29 -5.11
CA ALA A 130 0.17 4.29 -6.55
C ALA A 130 -1.07 3.94 -7.40
N ILE A 131 -1.81 2.90 -7.03
CA ILE A 131 -3.04 2.50 -7.72
C ILE A 131 -4.11 3.58 -7.59
N HIS A 132 -4.28 4.20 -6.42
CA HIS A 132 -5.23 5.31 -6.28
C HIS A 132 -4.83 6.55 -7.09
N ALA A 133 -3.54 6.83 -7.27
CA ALA A 133 -3.09 7.88 -8.17
C ALA A 133 -3.51 7.58 -9.62
N LEU A 134 -3.33 6.33 -10.05
CA LEU A 134 -3.76 5.83 -11.36
C LEU A 134 -5.28 5.94 -11.57
N LEU A 135 -6.07 5.48 -10.59
CA LEU A 135 -7.54 5.57 -10.58
C LEU A 135 -8.05 7.01 -10.65
N ARG A 136 -7.26 7.97 -10.17
CA ARG A 136 -7.55 9.42 -10.26
C ARG A 136 -7.07 10.05 -11.58
N GLY A 137 -6.59 9.24 -12.51
CA GLY A 137 -6.25 9.62 -13.87
C GLY A 137 -4.81 10.09 -14.06
N ALA A 138 -3.88 9.77 -13.15
CA ALA A 138 -2.46 9.99 -13.39
C ALA A 138 -2.04 9.47 -14.77
N ALA A 139 -1.15 10.21 -15.43
CA ALA A 139 -0.60 9.82 -16.73
C ALA A 139 0.39 8.66 -16.54
N GLY A 140 1.31 8.82 -15.59
CA GLY A 140 2.22 7.80 -15.10
C GLY A 140 2.41 7.89 -13.59
N VAL A 141 2.79 6.77 -12.99
CA VAL A 141 3.22 6.68 -11.59
C VAL A 141 4.55 5.94 -11.55
N LEU A 142 5.60 6.57 -11.01
CA LEU A 142 6.80 5.86 -10.61
C LEU A 142 6.69 5.58 -9.11
N THR A 143 6.81 4.32 -8.70
CA THR A 143 6.77 3.92 -7.28
C THR A 143 8.05 3.20 -6.88
N ILE A 144 8.60 3.52 -5.71
CA ILE A 144 9.88 2.97 -5.24
C ILE A 144 9.65 2.12 -4.00
N GLU A 145 10.09 0.85 -4.06
CA GLU A 145 10.12 -0.07 -2.93
C GLU A 145 11.55 -0.54 -2.69
N LYS A 146 11.97 -0.58 -1.42
CA LYS A 146 13.31 -1.02 -1.04
C LYS A 146 13.37 -2.53 -0.81
N ASP A 147 12.26 -3.11 -0.36
CA ASP A 147 12.22 -4.51 0.07
C ASP A 147 11.53 -5.41 -0.97
N PRO A 148 12.28 -6.30 -1.66
CA PRO A 148 11.69 -7.21 -2.65
C PRO A 148 10.66 -8.16 -2.04
N ASN A 149 10.75 -8.45 -0.74
CA ASN A 149 9.80 -9.33 -0.06
C ASN A 149 8.43 -8.67 0.11
N VAL A 150 8.39 -7.33 0.17
CA VAL A 150 7.14 -6.57 0.17
C VAL A 150 6.44 -6.68 -1.18
N LEU A 151 7.19 -6.59 -2.28
CA LEU A 151 6.67 -6.80 -3.64
C LEU A 151 6.22 -8.25 -3.85
N GLU A 152 6.94 -9.22 -3.28
CA GLU A 152 6.51 -10.63 -3.28
C GLU A 152 5.14 -10.78 -2.57
N ILE A 153 4.97 -10.22 -1.36
CA ILE A 153 3.67 -10.22 -0.68
C ILE A 153 2.59 -9.52 -1.52
N ALA A 154 2.91 -8.38 -2.13
CA ALA A 154 1.97 -7.65 -2.98
C ALA A 154 1.53 -8.47 -4.19
N SER A 155 2.40 -9.31 -4.76
CA SER A 155 2.06 -10.16 -5.90
C SER A 155 0.94 -11.17 -5.61
N TYR A 156 0.80 -11.62 -4.36
CA TYR A 156 -0.33 -12.45 -3.91
C TYR A 156 -1.60 -11.67 -3.59
N ASN A 157 -1.53 -10.35 -3.46
CA ASN A 157 -2.65 -9.53 -3.04
C ASN A 157 -3.50 -9.08 -4.25
N PRO A 158 -4.76 -9.51 -4.36
CA PRO A 158 -5.64 -9.12 -5.48
C PRO A 158 -5.85 -7.60 -5.58
N TRP A 159 -5.79 -6.90 -4.44
CA TRP A 159 -5.91 -5.44 -4.37
C TRP A 159 -4.67 -4.70 -4.89
N SER A 160 -3.55 -5.40 -5.02
CA SER A 160 -2.29 -4.88 -5.59
C SER A 160 -2.14 -5.16 -7.08
N HIS A 161 -3.04 -5.93 -7.70
CA HIS A 161 -2.92 -6.36 -9.11
C HIS A 161 -2.67 -5.21 -10.10
N ASP A 162 -3.26 -4.03 -9.85
CA ASP A 162 -3.14 -2.87 -10.74
C ASP A 162 -1.74 -2.23 -10.70
N LEU A 163 -0.83 -2.66 -9.81
CA LEU A 163 0.60 -2.36 -9.91
C LEU A 163 1.23 -2.86 -11.22
N ALA A 164 0.64 -3.88 -11.86
CA ALA A 164 1.10 -4.41 -13.14
C ALA A 164 0.66 -3.56 -14.36
N SER A 165 -0.06 -2.45 -14.13
CA SER A 165 -0.43 -1.52 -15.20
C SER A 165 0.82 -0.93 -15.86
N GLU A 166 0.86 -0.85 -17.19
CA GLU A 166 1.95 -0.22 -17.96
C GLU A 166 2.20 1.26 -17.60
N ARG A 167 1.23 1.91 -16.96
CA ARG A 167 1.33 3.28 -16.44
C ARG A 167 1.91 3.37 -15.02
N ILE A 168 2.25 2.25 -14.40
CA ILE A 168 2.94 2.20 -13.10
C ILE A 168 4.30 1.53 -13.32
N GLU A 169 5.36 2.28 -13.06
CA GLU A 169 6.73 1.78 -13.02
C GLU A 169 7.11 1.50 -11.57
N VAL A 170 7.36 0.22 -11.23
CA VAL A 170 7.82 -0.18 -9.91
C VAL A 170 9.34 -0.30 -9.95
N VAL A 171 10.03 0.52 -9.15
CA VAL A 171 11.49 0.50 -9.01
C VAL A 171 11.86 -0.16 -7.68
N LEU A 172 12.64 -1.24 -7.76
CA LEU A 172 13.23 -1.87 -6.59
C LEU A 172 14.56 -1.18 -6.23
N ALA A 173 14.52 -0.20 -5.34
CA ALA A 173 15.68 0.58 -4.94
C ALA A 173 15.50 1.22 -3.55
N ASP A 174 16.60 1.68 -2.95
CA ASP A 174 16.50 2.57 -1.79
C ASP A 174 16.10 3.98 -2.25
N ALA A 175 14.90 4.42 -1.87
CA ALA A 175 14.42 5.75 -2.23
C ALA A 175 15.33 6.88 -1.73
N ALA A 176 16.03 6.69 -0.60
CA ALA A 176 16.96 7.70 -0.07
C ALA A 176 18.13 7.98 -1.02
N GLU A 177 18.47 7.01 -1.88
CA GLU A 177 19.53 7.11 -2.88
C GLU A 177 18.94 7.39 -4.27
N TYR A 178 17.97 6.59 -4.69
CA TYR A 178 17.43 6.59 -6.06
C TYR A 178 16.77 7.92 -6.46
N VAL A 179 16.14 8.63 -5.53
CA VAL A 179 15.51 9.94 -5.86
C VAL A 179 16.55 10.95 -6.37
N SER A 180 17.81 10.84 -5.96
CA SER A 180 18.88 11.71 -6.44
C SER A 180 19.23 11.51 -7.92
N GLU A 181 18.91 10.34 -8.48
CA GLU A 181 19.12 9.99 -9.88
C GLU A 181 17.99 10.51 -10.79
N LEU A 182 16.84 10.84 -10.21
CA LEU A 182 15.69 11.34 -10.96
C LEU A 182 15.91 12.78 -11.43
N ASP A 183 15.39 13.10 -12.61
CA ASP A 183 15.46 14.46 -13.17
C ASP A 183 14.73 15.48 -12.30
N SER A 184 15.24 16.72 -12.32
CA SER A 184 14.61 17.83 -11.63
C SER A 184 13.29 18.21 -12.30
N SER A 185 12.27 18.59 -11.52
CA SER A 185 10.94 19.01 -12.03
C SER A 185 10.27 17.98 -12.97
N SER A 186 10.43 16.70 -12.67
CA SER A 186 9.87 15.56 -13.40
C SER A 186 8.46 15.20 -12.95
N PHE A 187 8.09 15.44 -11.69
CA PHE A 187 6.80 15.02 -11.13
C PHE A 187 5.88 16.19 -10.79
N ASP A 188 4.58 16.02 -10.99
CA ASP A 188 3.58 16.99 -10.58
C ASP A 188 3.09 16.78 -9.14
N ALA A 189 3.17 15.54 -8.66
CA ALA A 189 2.72 15.17 -7.34
C ALA A 189 3.62 14.09 -6.71
N ILE A 190 3.77 14.11 -5.39
CA ILE A 190 4.51 13.11 -4.62
C ILE A 190 3.63 12.56 -3.50
N ILE A 191 3.55 11.24 -3.36
CA ILE A 191 3.12 10.56 -2.13
C ILE A 191 4.37 10.04 -1.42
N HIS A 192 4.55 10.45 -0.17
CA HIS A 192 5.62 9.98 0.70
C HIS A 192 5.03 9.29 1.93
N ASP A 193 4.94 7.95 1.89
CA ASP A 193 4.31 7.12 2.93
C ASP A 193 5.32 6.15 3.58
N PRO A 194 6.40 6.67 4.21
CA PRO A 194 7.48 5.82 4.66
C PRO A 194 7.11 5.01 5.91
N PRO A 195 7.86 3.93 6.20
CA PRO A 195 7.88 3.31 7.51
C PRO A 195 8.16 4.34 8.62
N ARG A 196 7.83 4.00 9.86
CA ARG A 196 8.05 4.89 11.02
C ARG A 196 9.51 5.36 11.06
N LEU A 197 9.71 6.61 11.52
CA LEU A 197 11.02 7.27 11.67
C LEU A 197 12.14 6.38 12.25
N ALA A 198 11.83 5.53 13.23
CA ALA A 198 12.83 4.63 13.84
C ALA A 198 13.41 3.56 12.89
N ARG A 199 12.75 3.31 11.75
CA ARG A 199 13.15 2.31 10.74
C ARG A 199 13.72 2.93 9.46
N ALA A 200 13.39 4.18 9.16
CA ALA A 200 13.72 4.83 7.89
C ALA A 200 14.03 6.32 8.10
N GLY A 201 14.94 6.63 9.02
CA GLY A 201 15.25 8.00 9.45
C GLY A 201 15.73 8.90 8.32
N GLU A 202 16.44 8.32 7.36
CA GLU A 202 16.93 8.93 6.12
C GLU A 202 15.80 9.56 5.28
N LEU A 203 14.63 8.91 5.23
CA LEU A 203 13.44 9.38 4.53
C LEU A 203 12.74 10.55 5.23
N TYR A 204 13.21 10.92 6.42
CA TYR A 204 12.81 12.10 7.16
C TYR A 204 13.98 13.08 7.31
N SER A 205 15.03 13.02 6.50
CA SER A 205 16.11 14.00 6.55
C SER A 205 15.76 15.30 5.81
N THR A 206 16.47 16.38 6.10
CA THR A 206 16.29 17.64 5.35
C THR A 206 16.82 17.47 3.92
N GLU A 207 17.89 16.70 3.78
CA GLU A 207 18.57 16.34 2.54
C GLU A 207 17.60 15.61 1.61
N PHE A 208 16.91 14.58 2.12
CA PHE A 208 15.88 13.90 1.34
C PHE A 208 14.75 14.83 0.93
N TYR A 209 14.29 15.71 1.81
CA TYR A 209 13.26 16.69 1.45
C TYR A 209 13.73 17.71 0.40
N ARG A 210 15.02 18.05 0.34
CA ARG A 210 15.58 18.87 -0.76
C ARG A 210 15.49 18.13 -2.09
N GLU A 211 15.76 16.84 -2.11
CA GLU A 211 15.59 16.02 -3.32
C GLU A 211 14.12 15.95 -3.75
N LEU A 212 13.18 15.75 -2.80
CA LEU A 212 11.74 15.81 -3.12
C LEU A 212 11.33 17.18 -3.67
N TYR A 213 11.88 18.27 -3.13
CA TYR A 213 11.65 19.60 -3.66
C TYR A 213 12.23 19.76 -5.07
N ARG A 214 13.41 19.20 -5.34
CA ARG A 214 14.09 19.28 -6.63
C ARG A 214 13.30 18.58 -7.74
N VAL A 215 12.86 17.33 -7.51
CA VAL A 215 12.13 16.52 -8.50
C VAL A 215 10.69 16.99 -8.72
N LEU A 216 10.08 17.68 -7.75
CA LEU A 216 8.73 18.22 -7.89
C LEU A 216 8.70 19.46 -8.80
N ARG A 217 7.72 19.53 -9.70
CA ARG A 217 7.44 20.70 -10.55
C ARG A 217 6.94 21.88 -9.72
N ARG A 218 7.15 23.09 -10.24
CA ARG A 218 6.57 24.30 -9.66
C ARG A 218 5.04 24.21 -9.62
N GLY A 219 4.45 24.53 -8.46
CA GLY A 219 3.02 24.35 -8.19
C GLY A 219 2.63 22.92 -7.80
N GLY A 220 3.53 21.95 -7.94
CA GLY A 220 3.32 20.55 -7.58
C GLY A 220 3.14 20.36 -6.08
N ARG A 221 2.54 19.23 -5.70
CA ARG A 221 2.15 18.94 -4.31
C ARG A 221 2.76 17.64 -3.81
N LEU A 222 3.14 17.62 -2.54
CA LEU A 222 3.64 16.47 -1.82
C LEU A 222 2.72 16.18 -0.63
N PHE A 223 2.30 14.94 -0.46
CA PHE A 223 1.66 14.49 0.77
C PHE A 223 2.61 13.54 1.49
N HIS A 224 2.99 13.90 2.72
CA HIS A 224 3.84 13.07 3.57
C HIS A 224 3.03 12.51 4.74
N TYR A 225 2.84 11.18 4.78
CA TYR A 225 2.23 10.51 5.91
C TYR A 225 3.22 10.36 7.08
N THR A 226 2.73 10.57 8.29
CA THR A 226 3.59 10.60 9.50
C THR A 226 3.12 9.64 10.59
N GLY A 227 1.98 8.98 10.40
CA GLY A 227 1.37 8.09 11.40
C GLY A 227 0.77 8.83 12.59
N LYS A 228 0.14 8.07 13.51
CA LYS A 228 -0.39 8.63 14.75
C LYS A 228 0.76 9.09 15.67
N PRO A 229 0.74 10.35 16.16
CA PRO A 229 1.60 10.75 17.28
C PRO A 229 1.10 10.04 18.54
N GLY A 230 1.84 9.08 19.10
CA GLY A 230 1.31 8.38 20.28
C GLY A 230 2.09 7.23 20.92
N TYR A 231 3.17 6.71 20.33
CA TYR A 231 3.91 5.61 20.96
C TYR A 231 5.36 5.99 21.22
N LYS A 232 5.57 6.70 22.33
CA LYS A 232 6.84 6.91 23.03
C LYS A 232 7.95 7.68 22.30
N VAL A 233 7.79 8.99 22.12
CA VAL A 233 8.90 9.94 22.32
C VAL A 233 8.35 11.18 23.02
N ARG A 234 8.90 11.49 24.20
CA ARG A 234 8.57 12.65 25.03
C ARG A 234 8.58 13.95 24.21
N GLY A 235 7.46 14.69 24.20
CA GLY A 235 7.44 16.14 23.93
C GLY A 235 7.71 16.63 22.49
N ILE A 236 7.96 15.76 21.51
CA ILE A 236 8.20 16.19 20.12
C ILE A 236 6.93 16.06 19.30
N HIS A 237 6.39 17.19 18.83
CA HIS A 237 5.31 17.21 17.85
C HIS A 237 5.87 16.78 16.48
N LEU A 238 5.91 15.48 16.19
CA LEU A 238 6.55 14.91 14.99
C LEU A 238 6.11 15.62 13.70
N MET A 239 4.79 15.79 13.49
CA MET A 239 4.25 16.54 12.35
C MET A 239 4.75 17.98 12.30
N GLY A 240 4.94 18.62 13.46
CA GLY A 240 5.48 19.98 13.57
C GLY A 240 6.95 20.05 13.15
N SER A 241 7.77 19.09 13.57
CA SER A 241 9.18 18.98 13.15
C SER A 241 9.30 18.73 11.64
N ILE A 242 8.49 17.81 11.10
CA ILE A 242 8.43 17.51 9.67
C ILE A 242 8.00 18.75 8.87
N ALA A 243 6.94 19.42 9.31
CA ALA A 243 6.47 20.65 8.69
C ALA A 243 7.53 21.76 8.73
N GLY A 244 8.28 21.88 9.83
CA GLY A 244 9.39 22.82 9.95
C GLY A 244 10.51 22.54 8.95
N ARG A 245 10.92 21.29 8.80
CA ARG A 245 11.96 20.88 7.82
C ARG A 245 11.50 21.08 6.38
N LEU A 246 10.26 20.73 6.04
CA LEU A 246 9.69 20.99 4.71
C LEU A 246 9.64 22.50 4.40
N LYS A 247 9.27 23.34 5.37
CA LYS A 247 9.30 24.81 5.21
C LYS A 247 10.72 25.32 4.99
N ALA A 248 11.70 24.80 5.73
CA ALA A 248 13.11 25.20 5.61
C ALA A 248 13.70 24.88 4.22
N VAL A 249 13.20 23.83 3.56
CA VAL A 249 13.55 23.48 2.17
C VAL A 249 12.88 24.41 1.14
N GLY A 250 11.78 25.07 1.50
CA GLY A 250 11.07 26.02 0.64
C GLY A 250 9.64 25.63 0.28
N PHE A 251 9.08 24.57 0.88
CA PHE A 251 7.68 24.22 0.68
C PHE A 251 6.74 25.17 1.44
N LYS A 252 5.60 25.49 0.83
CA LYS A 252 4.41 25.94 1.55
C LYS A 252 3.73 24.72 2.18
N VAL A 253 3.51 24.74 3.49
CA VAL A 253 3.08 23.55 4.24
C VAL A 253 1.74 23.77 4.96
N GLN A 254 0.89 22.75 4.92
CA GLN A 254 -0.35 22.61 5.67
C GLN A 254 -0.36 21.26 6.41
N VAL A 255 -0.51 21.29 7.74
CA VAL A 255 -0.69 20.07 8.54
C VAL A 255 -2.10 19.52 8.32
N ARG A 256 -2.22 18.20 8.15
CA ARG A 256 -3.47 17.47 7.92
C ARG A 256 -3.62 16.38 8.98
N GLU A 257 -3.99 16.81 10.19
CA GLU A 257 -4.20 15.91 11.34
C GLU A 257 -5.26 14.84 11.05
N ASP A 258 -6.29 15.20 10.27
CA ASP A 258 -7.34 14.28 9.82
C ASP A 258 -6.81 13.10 8.99
N LEU A 259 -5.69 13.31 8.29
CA LEU A 259 -4.99 12.31 7.47
C LEU A 259 -3.68 11.84 8.10
N LEU A 260 -3.37 12.27 9.32
CA LEU A 260 -2.12 11.95 10.03
C LEU A 260 -0.86 12.29 9.20
N GLY A 261 -0.90 13.40 8.49
CA GLY A 261 0.16 13.77 7.55
C GLY A 261 0.33 15.27 7.34
N VAL A 262 1.21 15.60 6.41
CA VAL A 262 1.57 16.97 6.05
C VAL A 262 1.43 17.13 4.54
N LEU A 263 0.64 18.11 4.11
CA LEU A 263 0.55 18.51 2.71
C LEU A 263 1.53 19.66 2.46
N ALA A 264 2.33 19.56 1.42
CA ALA A 264 3.33 20.53 1.02
C ALA A 264 3.15 20.91 -0.45
N GLN A 265 3.48 22.14 -0.81
CA GLN A 265 3.42 22.63 -2.18
C GLN A 265 4.69 23.41 -2.52
N LYS A 266 5.29 23.12 -3.67
CA LYS A 266 6.38 23.92 -4.24
C LYS A 266 5.79 25.16 -4.92
N LEU A 267 6.25 26.34 -4.52
CA LEU A 267 5.79 27.64 -5.04
C LEU A 267 6.45 27.98 -6.37
#